data_AF-A0AA50DZN4-F1
#
_entry.id   AF-A0AA50DZN4-F1
#
_cell.length_a   1.000
_cell.length_b   1.000
_cell.length_c   1.000
_cell.angle_alpha   90.00
_cell.angle_beta   90.00
_cell.angle_gamma   90.00
#
_symmetry.space_group_name_H-M   'P 1'
#
loop_
_entity.id
_entity.type
_entity.pdbx_description
1 polymer ?
#
loop_
_entity_poly.entity_id
_entity_poly.type
_entity_poly.pdbx_seq_one_letter_code
_entity_poly.pdbx_strand_id
1 'polypeptide(L)'
;MRDGEHQPLRIDSIDSDITERKLAAEKLHYNANHDSLTNLPNRSMFLDRLSHALQRNLRRRDLRFAVLFLDLDGFKIINDSLGHSCGDLLLQGIAHRLRQCLRPEDTLARLGG
;
A
#
# COMPACT_ATOMS: atom_id res chain seq x y z
N MET A 1 -45.37 -45.49 10.43
CA MET A 1 -44.14 -45.78 9.66
C MET A 1 -44.09 -44.89 8.43
N ARG A 2 -43.18 -43.91 8.47
CA ARG A 2 -42.33 -43.35 7.39
C ARG A 2 -42.21 -41.84 7.56
N ASP A 3 -41.13 -41.47 8.24
CA ASP A 3 -40.53 -40.15 8.22
C ASP A 3 -40.14 -39.80 6.78
N GLY A 4 -40.53 -38.61 6.33
CA GLY A 4 -40.07 -38.01 5.08
C GLY A 4 -39.18 -36.82 5.44
N GLU A 5 -37.88 -37.10 5.56
CA GLU A 5 -36.87 -36.14 5.96
C GLU A 5 -36.88 -34.87 5.10
N HIS A 6 -37.08 -33.74 5.77
CA HIS A 6 -36.62 -32.44 5.30
C HIS A 6 -35.10 -32.47 5.27
N GLN A 7 -34.50 -32.62 4.09
CA GLN A 7 -33.08 -32.36 3.92
C GLN A 7 -32.93 -30.87 3.54
N PRO A 8 -32.36 -30.01 4.42
CA PRO A 8 -32.09 -28.64 4.04
C PRO A 8 -31.02 -28.65 2.94
N LEU A 9 -31.34 -28.06 1.79
CA LEU A 9 -30.36 -27.79 0.74
C LEU A 9 -29.26 -26.90 1.32
N ARG A 10 -28.05 -27.45 1.40
CA ARG A 10 -26.84 -26.79 1.84
C ARG A 10 -26.47 -25.66 0.86
N ILE A 11 -26.61 -24.41 1.30
CA ILE A 11 -26.12 -23.23 0.59
C ILE A 11 -24.71 -22.94 1.12
N ASP A 12 -23.69 -23.64 0.63
CA ASP A 12 -22.28 -23.44 1.07
C ASP A 12 -21.37 -22.89 -0.04
N SER A 13 -21.89 -22.46 -1.20
CA SER A 13 -21.04 -22.23 -2.38
C SER A 13 -21.06 -20.82 -2.96
N ILE A 14 -22.07 -19.99 -2.67
CA ILE A 14 -22.16 -18.64 -3.25
C ILE A 14 -21.35 -17.62 -2.42
N ASP A 15 -21.39 -17.72 -1.10
CA ASP A 15 -20.71 -16.76 -0.22
C ASP A 15 -19.19 -16.90 -0.27
N SER A 16 -18.66 -18.12 -0.44
CA SER A 16 -17.22 -18.37 -0.56
C SER A 16 -16.64 -17.79 -1.86
N ASP A 17 -17.32 -17.97 -3.00
CA ASP A 17 -16.89 -17.45 -4.32
C ASP A 17 -16.89 -15.90 -4.33
N ILE A 18 -17.95 -15.28 -3.80
CA ILE A 18 -18.02 -13.82 -3.67
C ILE A 18 -16.90 -13.30 -2.75
N THR A 19 -16.59 -14.02 -1.68
CA THR A 19 -15.53 -13.64 -0.73
C THR A 19 -14.15 -13.72 -1.37
N GLU A 20 -13.83 -14.82 -2.06
CA GLU A 20 -12.55 -14.99 -2.76
C GLU A 20 -12.34 -13.93 -3.85
N ARG A 21 -13.38 -13.66 -4.65
CA ARG A 21 -13.32 -12.64 -5.69
C ARG A 21 -13.08 -11.24 -5.13
N LYS A 22 -13.71 -10.90 -4.00
CA LYS A 22 -13.50 -9.61 -3.32
C LYS A 22 -12.08 -9.49 -2.79
N LEU A 23 -11.55 -10.51 -2.12
CA LEU A 23 -10.18 -10.52 -1.61
C LEU A 23 -9.15 -10.40 -2.73
N ALA A 24 -9.37 -11.09 -3.86
CA ALA A 24 -8.51 -10.98 -5.02
C ALA A 24 -8.53 -9.55 -5.60
N ALA A 25 -9.71 -8.94 -5.72
CA ALA A 25 -9.85 -7.56 -6.19
C ALA A 25 -9.19 -6.55 -5.24
N GLU A 26 -9.35 -6.71 -3.93
CA GLU A 26 -8.69 -5.87 -2.92
C GLU A 26 -7.17 -6.00 -3.00
N LYS A 27 -6.64 -7.22 -3.13
CA LYS A 27 -5.21 -7.46 -3.27
C LYS A 27 -4.65 -6.85 -4.57
N LEU A 28 -5.38 -6.97 -5.68
CA LEU A 28 -5.02 -6.32 -6.94
C LEU A 28 -4.99 -4.80 -6.79
N HIS A 29 -6.03 -4.23 -6.16
CA HIS A 29 -6.10 -2.81 -5.88
C HIS A 29 -4.96 -2.34 -4.95
N TYR A 30 -4.63 -3.15 -3.94
CA TYR A 30 -3.54 -2.89 -3.03
C TYR A 30 -2.20 -2.86 -3.76
N ASN A 31 -1.90 -3.90 -4.53
CA ASN A 31 -0.67 -4.04 -5.30
C ASN A 31 -0.52 -2.95 -6.38
N ALA A 32 -1.62 -2.48 -6.97
CA ALA A 32 -1.60 -1.36 -7.91
C ALA A 32 -1.17 -0.03 -7.25
N ASN A 33 -1.34 0.09 -5.93
CA ASN A 33 -1.16 1.33 -5.18
C ASN A 33 -0.02 1.29 -4.15
N HIS A 34 0.58 0.14 -3.88
CA HIS A 34 1.65 -0.01 -2.88
C HIS A 34 2.91 -0.66 -3.48
N ASP A 35 4.06 -0.24 -2.95
CA ASP A 35 5.36 -0.87 -3.19
C ASP A 35 5.44 -2.21 -2.46
N SER A 36 5.77 -3.28 -3.17
CA SER A 36 5.76 -4.65 -2.63
C SER A 36 6.84 -4.90 -1.57
N LEU A 37 7.95 -4.15 -1.61
CA LEU A 37 9.06 -4.34 -0.68
C LEU A 37 8.84 -3.62 0.66
N THR A 38 8.38 -2.37 0.62
CA THR A 38 8.24 -1.50 1.81
C THR A 38 6.80 -1.38 2.30
N ASN A 39 5.82 -1.85 1.52
CA ASN A 39 4.40 -1.70 1.79
C ASN A 39 3.91 -0.24 1.88
N LEU A 40 4.75 0.71 1.42
CA LEU A 40 4.39 2.12 1.31
C LEU A 40 3.56 2.37 0.06
N PRO A 41 2.75 3.44 0.02
CA PRO A 41 2.24 4.00 -1.23
C PRO A 41 3.31 4.05 -2.32
N ASN A 42 2.97 3.56 -3.51
CA ASN A 42 3.84 3.67 -4.68
C ASN A 42 3.63 5.01 -5.38
N ARG A 43 4.29 5.19 -6.54
CA ARG A 43 4.16 6.39 -7.37
C ARG A 43 2.71 6.73 -7.75
N SER A 44 1.89 5.73 -8.09
CA SER A 44 0.49 5.94 -8.47
C SER A 44 -0.31 6.55 -7.32
N MET A 45 -0.23 5.93 -6.15
CA MET A 45 -0.94 6.41 -4.95
C MET A 45 -0.39 7.75 -4.45
N PHE A 46 0.92 8.00 -4.59
CA PHE A 46 1.50 9.30 -4.29
C PHE A 46 0.91 10.41 -5.18
N LEU A 47 0.84 10.19 -6.49
CA LEU A 47 0.32 11.19 -7.42
C LEU A 47 -1.17 11.46 -7.20
N ASP A 48 -1.95 10.43 -6.87
CA ASP A 48 -3.35 10.59 -6.48
C ASP A 48 -3.50 11.48 -5.23
N ARG A 49 -2.73 11.18 -4.18
CA ARG A 49 -2.73 11.99 -2.95
C ARG A 49 -2.24 13.41 -3.17
N LEU A 50 -1.24 13.62 -4.03
CA LEU A 50 -0.76 14.95 -4.40
C LEU A 50 -1.83 15.74 -5.16
N SER A 51 -2.53 15.10 -6.10
CA SER A 51 -3.67 15.70 -6.80
C SER A 51 -4.74 16.15 -5.82
N HIS A 52 -5.09 15.31 -4.84
CA HIS A 52 -6.02 15.67 -3.77
C HIS A 52 -5.51 16.83 -2.90
N ALA A 53 -4.21 16.88 -2.58
CA ALA A 53 -3.62 18.00 -1.84
C ALA A 53 -3.71 19.32 -2.63
N LEU A 54 -3.39 19.29 -3.93
CA LEU A 54 -3.51 20.44 -4.83
C LEU A 54 -4.96 20.94 -4.92
N GLN A 55 -5.93 20.04 -5.13
CA GLN A 55 -7.35 20.40 -5.19
C GLN A 55 -7.86 21.02 -3.88
N ARG A 56 -7.41 20.50 -2.72
CA ARG A 56 -7.75 21.06 -1.42
C ARG A 56 -7.19 22.48 -1.25
N ASN A 57 -5.95 22.71 -1.65
CA ASN A 57 -5.33 24.04 -1.62
C ASN A 57 -6.06 25.04 -2.55
N LEU A 58 -6.50 24.61 -3.75
CA LEU A 58 -7.27 25.46 -4.66
C LEU A 58 -8.60 25.92 -4.05
N ARG A 59 -9.26 25.06 -3.28
CA ARG A 59 -10.52 25.37 -2.57
C ARG A 59 -10.31 26.20 -1.31
N ARG A 60 -9.17 26.04 -0.63
CA ARG A 60 -8.83 26.71 0.63
C ARG A 60 -7.36 27.12 0.62
N ARG A 61 -7.12 28.38 0.21
CA ARG A 61 -5.77 28.91 -0.04
C ARG A 61 -4.89 29.02 1.22
N ASP A 62 -5.51 28.95 2.40
CA ASP A 62 -4.84 28.90 3.70
C ASP A 62 -4.24 27.52 4.01
N LEU A 63 -4.74 26.44 3.40
CA LEU A 63 -4.20 25.09 3.57
C LEU A 63 -2.95 24.89 2.72
N ARG A 64 -1.78 24.92 3.35
CA ARG A 64 -0.49 24.67 2.68
C ARG A 64 -0.08 23.21 2.82
N PHE A 65 0.68 22.72 1.85
CA PHE A 65 1.36 21.43 1.91
C PHE A 65 2.79 21.60 1.39
N ALA A 66 3.64 20.62 1.66
CA ALA A 66 4.99 20.54 1.13
C ALA A 66 5.22 19.16 0.52
N VAL A 67 6.16 19.07 -0.41
CA VAL A 67 6.63 17.81 -0.99
C VAL A 67 8.13 17.75 -0.75
N LEU A 68 8.59 16.63 -0.20
CA LEU A 68 10.00 16.35 0.03
C LEU A 68 10.37 15.07 -0.73
N PHE A 69 11.43 15.16 -1.52
CA PHE A 69 12.09 14.00 -2.11
C PHE A 69 13.33 13.68 -1.29
N LEU A 70 13.49 12.41 -0.94
CA LEU A 70 14.64 11.90 -0.21
C LEU A 70 15.30 10.82 -1.07
N ASP A 71 16.61 10.95 -1.27
CA ASP A 71 17.44 9.92 -1.87
C ASP A 71 18.40 9.34 -0.81
N LEU A 72 18.82 8.10 -1.01
CA LEU A 72 19.70 7.40 -0.08
C LEU A 72 21.13 7.41 -0.59
N ASP A 73 21.94 8.32 -0.05
CA ASP A 73 23.35 8.43 -0.37
C ASP A 73 24.09 7.10 -0.16
N GLY A 74 24.86 6.69 -1.15
CA GLY A 74 25.66 5.46 -1.07
C GLY A 74 24.86 4.16 -1.14
N PHE A 75 23.54 4.20 -1.42
CA PHE A 75 22.72 2.98 -1.51
C PHE A 75 23.27 1.95 -2.52
N LYS A 76 23.81 2.42 -3.66
CA LYS A 76 24.47 1.55 -4.64
C LYS A 76 25.69 0.83 -4.06
N ILE A 77 26.49 1.49 -3.23
CA ILE A 77 27.68 0.88 -2.59
C ILE A 77 27.25 -0.26 -1.68
N ILE A 78 26.14 -0.09 -0.95
CA ILE A 78 25.58 -1.13 -0.08
C ILE A 78 25.13 -2.33 -0.90
N ASN A 79 24.40 -2.11 -2.00
CA ASN A 79 24.00 -3.18 -2.92
C ASN A 79 25.21 -3.91 -3.53
N ASP A 80 26.21 -3.17 -3.99
CA ASP A 80 27.39 -3.73 -4.64
C ASP A 80 28.28 -4.50 -3.64
N SER A 81 28.34 -4.06 -2.37
CA SER A 81 29.23 -4.64 -1.34
C SER A 81 28.58 -5.75 -0.50
N LEU A 82 27.28 -5.65 -0.22
CA LEU A 82 26.54 -6.52 0.70
C LEU A 82 25.38 -7.26 0.04
N GLY A 83 25.14 -7.02 -1.26
CA GLY A 83 24.08 -7.66 -2.03
C GLY A 83 22.73 -6.95 -1.92
N HIS A 84 21.87 -7.17 -2.92
CA HIS A 84 20.55 -6.55 -3.00
C HIS A 84 19.64 -6.87 -1.80
N SER A 85 19.71 -8.09 -1.26
CA SER A 85 18.92 -8.45 -0.08
C SER A 85 19.23 -7.57 1.13
N CYS A 86 20.48 -7.13 1.30
CA CYS A 86 20.85 -6.19 2.35
C CYS A 86 20.31 -4.78 2.05
N GLY A 87 20.34 -4.35 0.79
CA GLY A 87 19.70 -3.11 0.35
C GLY A 87 18.19 -3.11 0.61
N ASP A 88 17.52 -4.22 0.36
CA ASP A 88 16.10 -4.40 0.60
C ASP A 88 15.76 -4.24 2.08
N LEU A 89 16.53 -4.89 2.96
CA LEU A 89 16.39 -4.75 4.42
C LEU A 89 16.63 -3.31 4.88
N LEU A 90 17.62 -2.62 4.30
CA LEU A 90 17.88 -1.22 4.58
C LEU A 90 16.68 -0.34 4.19
N LEU A 91 16.13 -0.53 3.00
CA LEU A 91 14.95 0.22 2.54
C LEU A 91 13.74 0.00 3.45
N GLN A 92 13.49 -1.25 3.85
CA GLN A 92 12.43 -1.58 4.82
C GLN A 92 12.66 -0.89 6.17
N GLY A 93 13.89 -0.91 6.68
CA GLY A 93 14.25 -0.24 7.93
C GLY A 93 14.07 1.27 7.87
N ILE A 94 14.46 1.91 6.76
CA ILE A 94 14.28 3.35 6.55
C ILE A 94 12.79 3.71 6.43
N ALA A 95 12.02 2.95 5.65
CA ALA A 95 10.58 3.14 5.52
C ALA A 95 9.89 3.10 6.89
N HIS A 96 10.26 2.14 7.74
CA HIS A 96 9.75 2.03 9.10
C HIS A 96 10.09 3.26 9.95
N ARG A 97 11.37 3.67 9.98
CA ARG A 97 11.82 4.83 10.76
C ARG A 97 11.16 6.13 10.32
N LEU A 98 11.09 6.38 9.02
CA LEU A 98 10.43 7.58 8.49
C LEU A 98 8.95 7.60 8.85
N ARG A 99 8.25 6.46 8.80
CA ARG A 99 6.83 6.38 9.15
C ARG A 99 6.57 6.71 10.63
N GLN A 100 7.50 6.39 11.53
CA GLN A 100 7.39 6.73 12.94
C GLN A 100 7.56 8.24 13.22
N CYS A 101 8.22 8.97 12.32
CA CYS A 101 8.44 10.41 12.44
C CYS A 101 7.30 11.25 11.82
N LEU A 102 6.33 10.60 11.17
CA LEU A 102 5.27 11.25 10.42
C LEU A 102 3.92 11.15 11.13
N ARG A 103 3.07 12.12 10.88
CA ARG A 103 1.70 12.11 11.40
C ARG A 103 0.81 11.20 10.53
N PRO A 104 -0.33 10.73 11.03
CA PRO A 104 -1.24 9.88 10.26
C PRO A 104 -1.73 10.50 8.94
N GLU A 105 -1.86 11.82 8.89
CA GLU A 105 -2.28 12.58 7.71
C GLU A 105 -1.18 12.73 6.64
N ASP A 106 0.08 12.51 7.01
CA ASP A 106 1.21 12.64 6.10
C ASP A 106 1.27 11.42 5.15
N THR A 107 1.87 11.64 3.98
CA THR A 107 2.05 10.60 2.98
C THR A 107 3.52 10.31 2.80
N LEU A 108 3.95 9.13 3.25
CA LEU A 108 5.24 8.56 2.89
C LEU A 108 5.03 7.61 1.72
N ALA A 109 5.77 7.81 0.62
CA ALA A 109 5.69 6.97 -0.56
C ALA A 109 7.08 6.56 -1.01
N ARG A 110 7.21 5.35 -1.57
CA ARG A 110 8.42 4.93 -2.28
C ARG A 110 8.20 5.09 -3.77
N LEU A 111 9.01 5.94 -4.39
CA LEU A 111 8.90 6.30 -5.81
C LEU A 111 9.92 5.58 -6.70
N GLY A 112 10.91 4.96 -6.06
CA GLY A 112 12.06 4.30 -6.69
C GLY A 112 11.99 2.80 -6.58
N GLY A 113 12.21 2.16 -7.70
CA GLY A 113 12.29 0.74 -8.01
C GLY A 113 12.74 0.66 -9.45
#